data_AF-A0A538R958-F1
#
_entry.id   AF-A0A538R958-F1
#
_cell.length_a   1.000
_cell.length_b   1.000
_cell.length_c   1.000
_cell.angle_alpha   90.00
_cell.angle_beta   90.00
_cell.angle_gamma   90.00
#
_symmetry.space_group_name_H-M   'P 1'
#
loop_
_entity.id
_entity.type
_entity.pdbx_description
1 polymer ?
#
loop_
_entity_poly.entity_id
_entity_poly.type
_entity_poly.pdbx_seq_one_letter_code
_entity_poly.pdbx_strand_id
1 'polypeptide(L)'
;MSSLVVLALALSIRPAAAENPNQAFAGRIMMSSKRFPQRAASPSAYTAAIRKQSQTSFYEAKDTHAWKIYFAGFLKAPLDDLEYVIKLYELTGKSQQLLVSFDQFTDERGQRTIVSNMTLDKKQVGVNKELLMTMESKGKVLASSRFKILGEGERFTGKVNFSEEEANGKKSNDD
;
A
#
# COMPACT_ATOMS: atom_id res chain seq x y z
N MET A 1 -7.26 -44.35 -55.80
CA MET A 1 -8.32 -43.42 -55.32
C MET A 1 -7.98 -43.02 -53.91
N SER A 2 -7.60 -41.75 -53.73
CA SER A 2 -7.08 -41.19 -52.48
C SER A 2 -8.20 -40.97 -51.47
N SER A 3 -8.03 -41.43 -50.22
CA SER A 3 -8.90 -41.05 -49.10
C SER A 3 -8.24 -39.92 -48.32
N LEU A 4 -8.88 -38.75 -48.35
CA LEU A 4 -8.53 -37.57 -47.56
C LEU A 4 -9.09 -37.77 -46.14
N VAL A 5 -8.21 -37.85 -45.13
CA VAL A 5 -8.62 -37.79 -43.73
C VAL A 5 -8.59 -36.32 -43.30
N VAL A 6 -9.76 -35.75 -43.05
CA VAL A 6 -9.89 -34.40 -42.47
C VAL A 6 -9.87 -34.54 -40.96
N LEU A 7 -8.77 -34.13 -40.33
CA LEU A 7 -8.63 -34.05 -38.88
C LEU A 7 -9.22 -32.73 -38.39
N ALA A 8 -10.45 -32.75 -37.87
CA ALA A 8 -11.08 -31.58 -37.29
C ALA A 8 -10.43 -31.25 -35.93
N LEU A 9 -9.65 -30.18 -35.90
CA LEU A 9 -9.04 -29.64 -34.68
C LEU A 9 -10.12 -28.91 -33.86
N ALA A 10 -10.72 -29.60 -32.88
CA ALA A 10 -11.64 -28.99 -31.94
C ALA A 10 -10.87 -28.07 -30.96
N LEU A 11 -10.73 -26.80 -31.32
CA LEU A 11 -10.30 -25.73 -30.42
C LEU A 11 -11.29 -25.63 -29.25
N SER A 12 -10.92 -26.21 -28.12
CA SER A 12 -11.66 -26.07 -26.87
C SER A 12 -11.42 -24.65 -26.35
N ILE A 13 -12.28 -23.71 -26.74
CA ILE A 13 -12.36 -22.39 -26.13
C ILE A 13 -12.85 -22.62 -24.70
N ARG A 14 -11.94 -22.73 -23.74
CA ARG A 14 -12.31 -22.70 -22.33
C ARG A 14 -12.86 -21.31 -22.06
N PRO A 15 -14.14 -21.15 -21.63
CA PRO A 15 -14.60 -19.86 -21.17
C PRO A 15 -13.69 -19.46 -20.01
N ALA A 16 -13.00 -18.32 -20.16
CA ALA A 16 -12.31 -17.70 -19.05
C ALA A 16 -13.41 -17.33 -18.04
N ALA A 17 -13.67 -18.23 -17.08
CA ALA A 17 -14.60 -17.97 -15.99
C ALA A 17 -14.18 -16.63 -15.39
N ALA A 18 -15.09 -15.66 -15.44
CA ALA A 18 -14.80 -14.30 -15.04
C ALA A 18 -14.36 -14.32 -13.57
N GLU A 19 -13.06 -14.21 -13.34
CA GLU A 19 -12.47 -14.27 -12.02
C GLU A 19 -13.07 -13.15 -11.18
N ASN A 20 -13.79 -13.53 -10.12
CA ASN A 20 -14.40 -12.53 -9.26
C ASN A 20 -13.30 -11.76 -8.51
N PRO A 21 -13.54 -10.51 -8.09
CA PRO A 21 -12.51 -9.69 -7.44
C PRO A 21 -11.87 -10.34 -6.21
N ASN A 22 -12.66 -11.08 -5.43
CA ASN A 22 -12.19 -11.79 -4.24
C ASN A 22 -11.23 -12.94 -4.56
N GLN A 23 -11.32 -13.54 -5.75
CA GLN A 23 -10.37 -14.53 -6.24
C GLN A 23 -9.14 -13.82 -6.84
N ALA A 24 -9.38 -12.84 -7.71
CA ALA A 24 -8.33 -12.11 -8.43
C ALA A 24 -7.33 -11.37 -7.53
N PHE A 25 -7.75 -10.98 -6.34
CA PHE A 25 -6.95 -10.23 -5.39
C PHE A 25 -6.83 -10.90 -4.02
N ALA A 26 -7.15 -12.20 -3.90
CA ALA A 26 -7.12 -12.90 -2.62
C ALA A 26 -5.82 -12.63 -1.82
N GLY A 27 -5.95 -12.14 -0.60
CA GLY A 27 -4.84 -11.81 0.29
C GLY A 27 -4.13 -10.47 0.00
N ARG A 28 -4.66 -9.62 -0.89
CA ARG A 28 -4.02 -8.37 -1.32
C ARG A 28 -4.80 -7.15 -0.86
N ILE A 29 -4.06 -6.08 -0.56
CA ILE A 29 -4.63 -4.74 -0.38
C ILE A 29 -4.35 -3.92 -1.64
N MET A 30 -5.41 -3.57 -2.34
CA MET A 30 -5.35 -2.69 -3.50
C MET A 30 -5.49 -1.25 -3.01
N MET A 31 -4.67 -0.32 -3.48
CA MET A 31 -4.62 1.06 -2.97
C MET A 31 -4.74 2.09 -4.08
N SER A 32 -5.31 3.25 -3.80
CA SER A 32 -5.49 4.33 -4.77
C SER A 32 -5.55 5.71 -4.09
N SER A 33 -5.19 6.74 -4.85
CA SER A 33 -5.38 8.15 -4.45
C SER A 33 -6.84 8.60 -4.55
N LYS A 34 -7.71 7.80 -5.17
CA LYS A 34 -9.15 8.06 -5.33
C LYS A 34 -9.95 6.88 -4.79
N ARG A 35 -11.19 7.13 -4.38
CA ARG A 35 -12.12 6.07 -3.97
C ARG A 35 -12.32 5.09 -5.13
N PHE A 36 -12.22 3.78 -4.86
CA PHE A 36 -12.54 2.77 -5.85
C PHE A 36 -14.02 2.83 -6.25
N PRO A 37 -14.40 2.33 -7.43
CA PRO A 37 -15.80 2.24 -7.82
C PRO A 37 -16.59 1.46 -6.75
N GLN A 38 -17.83 1.89 -6.50
CA GLN A 38 -18.76 1.16 -5.62
C GLN A 38 -19.70 0.25 -6.42
N ARG A 39 -19.75 0.43 -7.75
CA ARG A 39 -20.56 -0.35 -8.68
C ARG A 39 -19.78 -0.55 -9.97
N ALA A 40 -20.03 -1.66 -10.65
CA ALA A 40 -19.57 -1.93 -12.01
C ALA A 40 -20.57 -2.81 -12.73
N ALA A 41 -20.52 -2.81 -14.06
CA ALA A 41 -21.43 -3.58 -14.90
C ALA A 41 -21.27 -5.11 -14.75
N SER A 42 -20.10 -5.57 -14.29
CA SER A 42 -19.82 -6.98 -14.06
C SER A 42 -18.65 -7.16 -13.06
N PRO A 43 -18.47 -8.37 -12.49
CA PRO A 43 -17.31 -8.68 -11.65
C PRO A 43 -15.97 -8.47 -12.38
N SER A 44 -15.86 -8.85 -13.65
CA SER A 44 -14.65 -8.65 -14.45
C SER A 44 -14.36 -7.18 -14.72
N ALA A 45 -15.39 -6.37 -14.99
CA ALA A 45 -15.27 -4.93 -15.13
C ALA A 45 -14.81 -4.28 -13.82
N TYR A 46 -15.30 -4.77 -12.68
CA TYR A 46 -14.85 -4.31 -11.36
C TYR A 46 -13.37 -4.63 -11.12
N THR A 47 -12.96 -5.87 -11.36
CA THR A 47 -11.57 -6.31 -11.26
C THR A 47 -10.66 -5.47 -12.15
N ALA A 48 -11.04 -5.22 -13.41
CA ALA A 48 -10.29 -4.39 -14.33
C ALA A 48 -10.18 -2.93 -13.84
N ALA A 49 -11.28 -2.36 -13.34
CA ALA A 49 -11.30 -1.00 -12.80
C ALA A 49 -10.37 -0.86 -11.58
N ILE A 50 -10.41 -1.81 -10.64
CA ILE A 50 -9.50 -1.83 -9.50
C ILE A 50 -8.05 -1.94 -9.95
N ARG A 51 -7.72 -2.88 -10.86
CA ARG A 51 -6.35 -3.00 -11.41
C ARG A 51 -5.87 -1.68 -12.01
N LYS A 52 -6.70 -1.06 -12.85
CA LYS A 52 -6.38 0.19 -13.53
C LYS A 52 -6.17 1.36 -12.57
N GLN A 53 -6.96 1.45 -11.51
CA GLN A 53 -6.92 2.55 -10.54
C GLN A 53 -5.88 2.34 -9.42
N SER A 54 -5.37 1.11 -9.28
CA SER A 54 -4.44 0.77 -8.22
C SER A 54 -3.07 1.39 -8.45
N GLN A 55 -2.48 1.90 -7.38
CA GLN A 55 -1.12 2.44 -7.36
C GLN A 55 -0.42 2.04 -6.06
N THR A 56 0.91 2.01 -6.10
CA THR A 56 1.76 1.65 -4.95
C THR A 56 2.70 2.77 -4.54
N SER A 57 2.55 3.97 -5.12
CA SER A 57 3.34 5.15 -4.76
C SER A 57 2.38 6.32 -4.53
N PHE A 58 2.60 7.05 -3.45
CA PHE A 58 1.73 8.14 -3.01
C PHE A 58 2.56 9.37 -2.69
N TYR A 59 2.15 10.52 -3.21
CA TYR A 59 2.82 11.80 -2.97
C TYR A 59 2.14 12.56 -1.84
N GLU A 60 2.96 13.21 -1.02
CA GLU A 60 2.53 14.07 0.08
C GLU A 60 1.69 15.23 -0.48
N ALA A 61 0.53 15.47 0.12
CA ALA A 61 -0.26 16.65 -0.20
C ALA A 61 0.43 17.89 0.40
N LYS A 62 0.70 18.91 -0.44
CA LYS A 62 1.50 20.09 -0.06
C LYS A 62 0.84 20.99 0.97
N ASP A 63 -0.48 20.96 1.06
CA ASP A 63 -1.31 21.78 1.92
C ASP A 63 -1.47 21.19 3.33
N THR A 64 -1.62 19.87 3.39
CA THR A 64 -1.94 19.13 4.63
C THR A 64 -0.75 18.35 5.18
N HIS A 65 0.34 18.24 4.42
CA HIS A 65 1.51 17.42 4.76
C HIS A 65 1.14 15.96 5.11
N ALA A 66 0.18 15.42 4.37
CA ALA A 66 -0.41 14.11 4.61
C ALA A 66 -0.62 13.30 3.32
N TRP A 67 -0.77 11.98 3.47
CA TRP A 67 -1.17 11.07 2.39
C TRP A 67 -2.57 10.53 2.65
N LYS A 68 -3.53 10.86 1.77
CA LYS A 68 -4.84 10.23 1.78
C LYS A 68 -4.85 9.02 0.84
N ILE A 69 -5.05 7.84 1.39
CA ILE A 69 -4.98 6.57 0.67
C ILE A 69 -6.32 5.84 0.82
N TYR A 70 -6.99 5.60 -0.29
CA TYR A 70 -8.14 4.70 -0.36
C TYR A 70 -7.64 3.29 -0.61
N PHE A 71 -8.24 2.30 0.04
CA PHE A 71 -7.83 0.92 -0.13
C PHE A 71 -9.02 -0.04 -0.16
N ALA A 72 -8.81 -1.17 -0.82
CA ALA A 72 -9.69 -2.33 -0.82
C ALA A 72 -8.86 -3.57 -0.45
N GLY A 73 -9.09 -4.10 0.75
CA GLY A 73 -8.48 -5.34 1.23
C GLY A 73 -9.32 -6.55 0.83
N PHE A 74 -8.77 -7.41 -0.03
CA PHE A 74 -9.38 -8.66 -0.43
C PHE A 74 -8.82 -9.78 0.42
N LEU A 75 -9.62 -10.27 1.36
CA LEU A 75 -9.15 -11.16 2.42
C LEU A 75 -9.00 -12.58 1.90
N LYS A 76 -7.89 -13.24 2.26
CA LYS A 76 -7.64 -14.65 1.90
C LYS A 76 -8.64 -15.62 2.55
N ALA A 77 -9.25 -15.21 3.65
CA ALA A 77 -10.35 -15.91 4.32
C ALA A 77 -11.39 -14.87 4.78
N PRO A 78 -12.68 -15.25 4.91
CA PRO A 78 -13.69 -14.36 5.48
C PRO A 78 -13.28 -13.84 6.85
N LEU A 79 -13.63 -12.59 7.16
CA LEU A 79 -13.41 -12.02 8.49
C LEU A 79 -14.27 -12.78 9.50
N ASP A 80 -13.63 -13.42 10.47
CA ASP A 80 -14.27 -14.31 11.46
C ASP A 80 -14.73 -13.57 12.72
N ASP A 81 -14.33 -12.30 12.85
CA ASP A 81 -14.69 -11.39 13.93
C ASP A 81 -15.30 -10.09 13.40
N LEU A 82 -15.72 -9.22 14.32
CA LEU A 82 -16.11 -7.84 13.97
C LEU A 82 -14.91 -6.91 13.99
N GLU A 83 -13.88 -7.24 14.77
CA GLU A 83 -12.65 -6.46 14.87
C GLU A 83 -11.60 -6.93 13.86
N TYR A 84 -10.92 -5.97 13.24
CA TYR A 84 -9.68 -6.20 12.51
C TYR A 84 -8.71 -5.04 12.75
N VAL A 85 -7.42 -5.32 12.65
CA VAL A 85 -6.36 -4.35 12.89
C VAL A 85 -5.64 -4.07 11.59
N ILE A 86 -5.46 -2.79 11.27
CA ILE A 86 -4.56 -2.36 10.21
C ILE A 86 -3.24 -1.98 10.84
N LYS A 87 -2.14 -2.58 10.37
CA LYS A 87 -0.79 -2.19 10.79
C LYS A 87 0.02 -1.68 9.61
N LEU A 88 0.83 -0.68 9.86
CA LEU A 88 1.79 -0.11 8.92
C LEU A 88 3.19 -0.30 9.47
N TYR A 89 4.01 -1.02 8.70
CA TYR A 89 5.41 -1.24 9.02
C TYR A 89 6.28 -0.48 8.02
N GLU A 90 7.34 0.16 8.49
CA GLU A 90 8.46 0.54 7.66
C GLU A 90 9.29 -0.69 7.30
N LEU A 91 9.67 -0.79 6.02
CA LEU A 91 10.58 -1.81 5.53
C LEU A 91 11.98 -1.20 5.38
N THR A 92 12.93 -1.67 6.18
CA THR A 92 14.35 -1.24 6.10
C THR A 92 15.24 -2.47 5.90
N GLY A 93 15.67 -2.72 4.66
CA GLY A 93 16.44 -3.91 4.33
C GLY A 93 15.67 -5.20 4.62
N LYS A 94 16.06 -5.93 5.68
CA LYS A 94 15.40 -7.17 6.13
C LYS A 94 14.55 -7.00 7.40
N SER A 95 14.54 -5.82 8.03
CA SER A 95 13.75 -5.56 9.23
C SER A 95 12.40 -4.92 8.90
N GLN A 96 11.45 -5.08 9.82
CA GLN A 96 10.16 -4.40 9.80
C GLN A 96 10.00 -3.64 11.12
N GLN A 97 9.70 -2.35 11.05
CA GLN A 97 9.41 -1.52 12.21
C GLN A 97 7.95 -1.09 12.17
N LEU A 98 7.17 -1.43 13.20
CA LEU A 98 5.79 -0.96 13.30
C LEU A 98 5.78 0.56 13.50
N LEU A 99 5.10 1.28 12.60
CA LEU A 99 4.90 2.73 12.69
C LEU A 99 3.54 3.07 13.30
N VAL A 100 2.48 2.41 12.83
CA VAL A 100 1.10 2.71 13.23
C VAL A 100 0.25 1.44 13.27
N SER A 101 -0.69 1.39 14.21
CA SER A 101 -1.71 0.35 14.35
C SER A 101 -3.08 1.01 14.52
N PHE A 102 -4.08 0.55 13.78
CA PHE A 102 -5.45 1.04 13.85
C PHE A 102 -6.41 -0.13 14.07
N ASP A 103 -7.15 -0.10 15.17
CA ASP A 103 -8.23 -1.04 15.42
C ASP A 103 -9.48 -0.55 14.68
N GLN A 104 -10.14 -1.47 13.97
CA GLN A 104 -11.28 -1.18 13.12
C GLN A 104 -12.37 -2.22 13.37
N PHE A 105 -13.61 -1.81 13.21
CA PHE A 105 -14.77 -2.66 13.45
C PHE A 105 -15.66 -2.70 12.21
N THR A 106 -16.18 -3.87 11.87
CA THR A 106 -17.23 -4.08 10.87
C THR A 106 -18.56 -4.35 11.55
N ASP A 107 -19.65 -4.04 10.86
CA ASP A 107 -21.01 -4.31 11.36
C ASP A 107 -21.38 -5.80 11.25
N GLU A 108 -20.72 -6.52 10.33
CA GLU A 108 -21.03 -7.91 10.01
C GLU A 108 -19.76 -8.77 9.93
N ARG A 109 -19.90 -10.03 10.33
CA ARG A 109 -18.89 -11.08 10.12
C ARG A 109 -19.00 -11.66 8.71
N GLY A 110 -17.95 -12.34 8.26
CA GLY A 110 -17.92 -13.05 6.98
C GLY A 110 -17.56 -12.18 5.78
N GLN A 111 -17.28 -10.89 6.00
CA GLN A 111 -16.83 -10.00 4.93
C GLN A 111 -15.53 -10.54 4.29
N ARG A 112 -15.48 -10.54 2.95
CA ARG A 112 -14.29 -10.94 2.18
C ARG A 112 -13.57 -9.77 1.54
N THR A 113 -14.21 -8.61 1.51
CA THR A 113 -13.64 -7.37 1.01
C THR A 113 -13.90 -6.27 2.02
N ILE A 114 -12.87 -5.53 2.39
CA ILE A 114 -12.98 -4.34 3.23
C ILE A 114 -12.54 -3.15 2.39
N VAL A 115 -13.43 -2.17 2.19
CA VAL A 115 -13.13 -0.94 1.45
C VAL A 115 -13.15 0.23 2.41
N SER A 116 -12.02 0.93 2.55
CA SER A 116 -11.91 2.07 3.46
C SER A 116 -10.84 3.04 2.95
N ASN A 117 -10.50 4.02 3.78
CA ASN A 117 -9.44 4.99 3.53
C ASN A 117 -8.71 5.31 4.83
N MET A 118 -7.48 5.78 4.68
CA MET A 118 -6.65 6.27 5.78
C MET A 118 -5.97 7.58 5.37
N THR A 119 -5.66 8.38 6.37
CA THR A 119 -4.83 9.58 6.22
C THR A 119 -3.58 9.37 7.07
N LEU A 120 -2.42 9.44 6.45
CA LEU A 120 -1.13 9.32 7.13
C LEU A 120 -0.53 10.72 7.29
N ASP A 121 -0.18 11.08 8.51
CA ASP A 121 0.46 12.36 8.81
C ASP A 121 1.99 12.20 8.77
N LYS A 122 2.68 13.14 8.12
CA LYS A 122 4.14 13.18 8.04
C LYS A 122 4.85 13.04 9.38
N LYS A 123 4.31 13.60 10.46
CA LYS A 123 4.90 13.50 11.80
C LYS A 123 4.89 12.08 12.35
N GLN A 124 3.92 11.26 11.94
CA GLN A 124 3.77 9.88 12.41
C GLN A 124 4.60 8.91 11.57
N VAL A 125 4.60 9.09 10.24
CA VAL A 125 5.19 8.11 9.32
C VAL A 125 6.46 8.57 8.64
N GLY A 126 6.86 9.84 8.76
CA GLY A 126 7.99 10.42 8.02
C GLY A 126 7.72 10.52 6.51
N VAL A 127 8.78 10.66 5.71
CA VAL A 127 8.71 10.76 4.24
C VAL A 127 9.68 9.79 3.57
N ASN A 128 9.44 9.48 2.29
CA ASN A 128 10.34 8.71 1.43
C ASN A 128 10.62 7.29 1.96
N LYS A 129 9.58 6.62 2.45
CA LYS A 129 9.65 5.26 3.01
C LYS A 129 8.94 4.25 2.12
N GLU A 130 9.44 3.01 2.17
CA GLU A 130 8.71 1.83 1.71
C GLU A 130 8.00 1.20 2.91
N LEU A 131 6.70 1.00 2.77
CA LEU A 131 5.81 0.54 3.84
C LEU A 131 5.14 -0.78 3.46
N LEU A 132 4.87 -1.60 4.48
CA LEU A 132 3.99 -2.76 4.42
C LEU A 132 2.73 -2.47 5.20
N MET A 133 1.58 -2.55 4.53
CA MET A 133 0.28 -2.57 5.20
C MET A 133 -0.17 -4.01 5.39
N THR A 134 -0.62 -4.35 6.59
CA THR A 134 -1.31 -5.61 6.89
C THR A 134 -2.72 -5.33 7.41
N MET A 135 -3.64 -6.23 7.08
CA MET A 135 -4.94 -6.35 7.73
C MET A 135 -4.95 -7.66 8.49
N GLU A 136 -5.16 -7.59 9.79
CA GLU A 136 -5.04 -8.72 10.71
C GLU A 136 -6.35 -8.94 11.49
N SER A 137 -6.71 -10.20 11.71
CA SER A 137 -7.73 -10.60 12.68
C SER A 137 -7.10 -11.66 13.59
N LYS A 138 -7.21 -11.50 14.91
CA LYS A 138 -6.68 -12.45 15.91
C LYS A 138 -5.22 -12.85 15.64
N GLY A 139 -4.38 -11.87 15.28
CA GLY A 139 -2.96 -12.07 14.95
C GLY A 139 -2.67 -12.75 13.61
N LYS A 140 -3.68 -13.04 12.77
CA LYS A 140 -3.51 -13.61 11.43
C LYS A 140 -3.62 -12.53 10.37
N VAL A 141 -2.59 -12.38 9.55
CA VAL A 141 -2.62 -11.50 8.37
C VAL A 141 -3.60 -12.06 7.33
N LEU A 142 -4.70 -11.36 7.08
CA LEU A 142 -5.73 -11.73 6.11
C LEU A 142 -5.49 -11.11 4.72
N ALA A 143 -4.89 -9.92 4.68
CA ALA A 143 -4.45 -9.27 3.46
C ALA A 143 -3.20 -8.41 3.73
N SER A 144 -2.36 -8.22 2.71
CA SER A 144 -1.22 -7.31 2.82
C SER A 144 -0.85 -6.67 1.48
N SER A 145 -0.13 -5.55 1.52
CA SER A 145 0.46 -4.95 0.33
C SER A 145 1.58 -3.99 0.70
N ARG A 146 2.55 -3.84 -0.21
CA ARG A 146 3.64 -2.88 -0.06
C ARG A 146 3.36 -1.63 -0.89
N PHE A 147 3.75 -0.49 -0.37
CA PHE A 147 3.63 0.79 -1.06
C PHE A 147 4.70 1.78 -0.59
N LYS A 148 4.87 2.87 -1.33
CA LYS A 148 5.83 3.92 -1.04
C LYS A 148 5.10 5.22 -0.77
N ILE A 149 5.55 5.93 0.26
CA ILE A 149 5.17 7.32 0.50
C ILE A 149 6.33 8.22 0.10
N LEU A 150 6.03 9.25 -0.67
CA LEU A 150 6.99 10.21 -1.21
C LEU A 150 6.63 11.60 -0.68
N GLY A 151 7.62 12.37 -0.25
CA GLY A 151 7.42 13.70 0.31
C GLY A 151 8.70 14.53 0.33
N GLU A 152 8.58 15.81 0.67
CA GLU A 152 9.75 16.69 0.80
C GLU A 152 10.47 16.39 2.11
N GLY A 153 11.74 15.97 2.01
CA GLY A 153 12.62 15.80 3.18
C GLY A 153 12.86 17.12 3.91
N GLU A 154 13.20 17.05 5.19
CA GLU A 154 13.60 18.24 5.94
C GLU A 154 14.87 18.83 5.29
N ARG A 155 14.78 20.07 4.82
CA ARG A 155 15.96 20.83 4.38
C ARG A 155 16.70 21.30 5.62
N PHE A 156 17.68 20.54 6.08
CA PHE A 156 18.64 21.04 7.05
C PHE A 156 19.52 22.09 6.37
N THR A 157 19.10 23.35 6.43
CA THR A 157 19.97 24.48 6.08
C THR A 157 20.97 24.63 7.22
N GLY A 158 22.01 23.80 7.22
CA GLY A 158 23.14 23.93 8.13
C GLY A 158 23.85 25.25 7.86
N LYS A 159 23.37 26.35 8.45
CA LYS A 159 24.18 27.55 8.64
C LYS A 159 25.23 27.18 9.69
N VAL A 160 26.37 26.68 9.20
CA VAL A 160 27.58 26.56 10.02
C VAL A 160 28.07 27.99 10.23
N ASN A 161 27.74 28.58 11.38
CA ASN A 161 28.40 29.79 11.82
C ASN A 161 29.78 29.36 12.31
N PHE A 162 30.80 29.49 11.46
CA PHE A 162 32.17 29.52 11.94
C PHE A 162 32.33 30.82 12.72
N SER A 163 32.28 30.76 14.05
CA SER A 163 32.81 31.85 14.86
C SER A 163 34.32 31.89 14.66
N GLU A 164 34.87 33.05 14.29
CA GLU A 164 36.30 33.28 14.01
C GLU A 164 37.25 33.03 15.20
N GLU A 165 36.73 32.53 16.33
CA GLU A 165 37.45 32.36 17.59
C GLU A 165 38.39 31.13 17.61
N GLU A 166 38.27 30.19 16.66
CA GLU A 166 39.19 29.04 16.53
C GLU A 166 40.42 29.33 15.64
N ALA A 167 40.50 30.50 14.99
CA ALA A 167 41.55 30.82 14.01
C ALA A 167 42.68 31.72 14.53
N ASN A 168 42.73 32.05 15.82
CA ASN A 168 43.83 32.86 16.39
C ASN A 168 44.75 32.01 17.27
N GLY A 169 45.72 31.38 16.62
CA GLY A 169 46.85 30.74 17.27
C GLY A 169 47.58 31.72 18.17
N LYS A 170 47.56 31.43 19.48
CA LYS A 170 48.38 32.06 20.50
C LYS A 170 49.86 32.07 20.06
N LYS A 171 50.35 33.23 19.62
CA LYS A 171 51.78 33.57 19.71
C LYS A 171 51.99 34.19 21.09
N SER A 172 52.49 33.41 22.03
CA SER A 172 53.19 33.96 23.20
C SER A 172 54.68 33.97 22.86
N ASN A 173 55.17 35.12 22.40
CA ASN A 173 56.53 35.53 22.75
C ASN A 173 56.50 35.88 24.24
N ASP A 174 57.46 35.36 25.00
CA ASP A 174 57.99 36.03 26.19
C ASP A 174 59.46 35.62 26.32
N ASP A 175 60.23 36.60 26.77
CA ASP A 175 61.68 36.80 26.69
C ASP A 175 62.56 35.79 27.46
#